data_AF-A0A8J5MU04-F1
#
_entry.id   AF-A0A8J5MU04-F1
#
_cell.length_a   1.000
_cell.length_b   1.000
_cell.length_c   1.000
_cell.angle_alpha   90.00
_cell.angle_beta   90.00
_cell.angle_gamma   90.00
#
_symmetry.space_group_name_H-M   'P 1'
#
loop_
_entity.id
_entity.type
_entity.pdbx_description
1 polymer ?
#
loop_
_entity_poly.entity_id
_entity_poly.type
_entity_poly.pdbx_seq_one_letter_code
_entity_poly.pdbx_strand_id
1 'polypeptide(L)'
;MLPDVDYKAAQTRKRIRKKVPNDGGAPEVYLNDRDKFRITTFYTIIDKLETEMRRRGEIYKEIAERFSFLSDVPHNATSSSTEIERYSQCCQKLTDAYLEDFNTNFSAELQQFHLYGVVVVVATMVAGAALAWPITRHENSTIYYMMCGDKLHIILEEKEELIVNFDSDNQTLVEGECLADLRVAVKDTGIKKYGMQVEGEMDLEDPDNGELCTSSYLRVTDVDDLEDETGRINKFCNKDSIDFETIEDLVTLELSLKDIGKNKGQFMVKLMPHCLCGGLIDKTEGEIKTPLYPRPYPNILCIWVIKV
;
A
#
# COMPACT_ATOMS: atom_id res chain seq x y z
N MET A 1 -13.75 7.91 -17.42
CA MET A 1 -14.51 7.03 -18.33
C MET A 1 -13.63 5.85 -18.70
N LEU A 2 -13.93 4.64 -18.24
CA LEU A 2 -13.31 3.43 -18.77
C LEU A 2 -13.67 3.33 -20.27
N PRO A 3 -12.74 2.97 -21.16
CA PRO A 3 -13.11 2.74 -22.55
C PRO A 3 -14.17 1.64 -22.59
N ASP A 4 -15.32 1.92 -23.21
CA ASP A 4 -16.39 0.95 -23.46
C ASP A 4 -15.89 -0.03 -24.53
N VAL A 5 -15.06 -0.98 -24.11
CA VAL A 5 -14.52 -2.01 -24.96
C VAL A 5 -15.56 -3.13 -24.99
N ASP A 6 -16.41 -3.14 -26.02
CA ASP A 6 -17.31 -4.26 -26.29
C ASP A 6 -16.51 -5.52 -26.63
N TYR A 7 -16.17 -6.29 -25.59
CA TYR A 7 -15.48 -7.57 -25.69
C TYR A 7 -16.26 -8.60 -26.53
N LYS A 8 -17.56 -8.40 -26.79
CA LYS A 8 -18.41 -9.32 -27.54
C LYS A 8 -18.37 -9.09 -29.05
N ALA A 9 -18.04 -7.88 -29.52
CA ALA A 9 -18.03 -7.56 -30.96
C ALA A 9 -16.96 -8.33 -31.77
N ALA A 10 -15.92 -8.87 -31.12
CA ALA A 10 -14.84 -9.60 -31.80
C ALA A 10 -15.03 -11.14 -31.86
N GLN A 11 -16.12 -11.69 -31.31
CA GLN A 11 -16.33 -13.14 -31.20
C GLN A 11 -17.30 -13.73 -32.23
N THR A 12 -17.35 -13.25 -33.48
CA THR A 12 -17.93 -14.07 -34.56
C THR A 12 -16.93 -15.12 -35.03
N ARG A 13 -16.90 -16.26 -34.35
CA ARG A 13 -16.13 -17.44 -34.75
C ARG A 13 -16.65 -17.97 -36.10
N LYS A 14 -16.07 -17.53 -37.22
CA LYS A 14 -16.29 -18.16 -38.53
C LYS A 14 -15.71 -19.57 -38.48
N ARG A 15 -16.57 -20.59 -38.60
CA ARG A 15 -16.17 -22.00 -38.64
C ARG A 15 -15.47 -22.28 -39.98
N ILE A 16 -14.16 -22.13 -40.01
CA ILE A 16 -13.34 -22.53 -41.16
C ILE A 16 -13.30 -24.07 -41.18
N ARG A 17 -13.82 -24.69 -42.24
CA ARG A 17 -13.66 -26.13 -42.47
C ARG A 17 -12.16 -26.42 -42.57
N LYS A 18 -11.65 -27.31 -41.72
CA LYS A 18 -10.28 -27.84 -41.86
C LYS A 18 -10.17 -28.51 -43.23
N LYS A 19 -9.39 -27.92 -44.14
CA LYS A 19 -8.89 -28.65 -45.30
C LYS A 19 -7.82 -29.59 -44.79
N VAL A 20 -7.99 -30.88 -45.05
CA VAL A 20 -6.95 -31.89 -44.80
C VAL A 20 -5.88 -31.67 -45.87
N PRO A 21 -4.60 -31.42 -45.49
CA PRO A 21 -3.52 -31.39 -46.46
C PRO A 21 -3.41 -32.75 -47.13
N ASN A 22 -3.36 -32.78 -48.46
CA ASN A 22 -2.98 -33.97 -49.19
C ASN A 22 -1.46 -34.10 -49.10
N ASP A 23 -0.96 -34.60 -47.96
CA ASP A 23 0.46 -34.82 -47.72
C ASP A 23 0.90 -36.03 -48.56
N GLY A 24 1.18 -35.77 -49.83
CA GLY A 24 1.66 -36.78 -50.77
C GLY A 24 2.93 -37.43 -50.23
N GLY A 25 2.84 -38.71 -49.87
CA GLY A 25 3.97 -39.64 -49.69
C GLY A 25 5.09 -39.21 -48.75
N ALA A 26 4.86 -38.25 -47.85
CA ALA A 26 5.88 -37.85 -46.88
C ALA A 26 6.10 -39.00 -45.88
N PRO A 27 7.35 -39.38 -45.58
CA PRO A 27 7.62 -40.42 -44.59
C PRO A 27 7.09 -40.00 -43.22
N GLU A 28 6.37 -40.91 -42.57
CA GLU A 28 5.75 -40.67 -41.27
C GLU A 28 6.84 -40.48 -40.21
N VAL A 29 6.94 -39.26 -39.67
CA VAL A 29 7.96 -38.91 -38.67
C VAL A 29 7.46 -39.33 -37.30
N TYR A 30 8.03 -40.41 -36.76
CA TYR A 30 7.76 -40.85 -35.40
C TYR A 30 8.57 -40.02 -34.41
N LEU A 31 7.91 -39.04 -33.79
CA LEU A 31 8.48 -38.27 -32.68
C LEU A 31 8.35 -39.08 -31.38
N ASN A 32 9.40 -39.05 -30.56
CA ASN A 32 9.30 -39.52 -29.17
C ASN A 32 8.20 -38.74 -28.43
N ASP A 33 7.51 -39.35 -27.48
CA ASP A 33 6.38 -38.76 -26.74
C ASP A 33 6.73 -37.39 -26.13
N ARG A 34 7.98 -37.23 -25.67
CA ARG A 34 8.50 -35.94 -25.18
C ARG A 34 8.50 -34.86 -26.27
N ASP A 35 9.00 -35.17 -27.45
CA ASP A 35 9.09 -34.23 -28.56
C ASP A 35 7.71 -33.97 -29.17
N LYS A 36 6.86 -34.99 -29.22
CA LYS A 36 5.45 -34.85 -29.58
C LYS A 36 4.74 -33.88 -28.64
N PHE A 37 4.82 -34.07 -27.32
CA PHE A 37 4.23 -33.14 -26.35
C PHE A 37 4.80 -31.72 -26.49
N ARG A 38 6.13 -31.60 -26.61
CA ARG A 38 6.80 -30.31 -26.74
C ARG A 38 6.30 -29.53 -27.96
N ILE A 39 6.16 -30.20 -29.10
CA ILE A 39 5.78 -29.55 -30.36
C ILE A 39 4.27 -29.33 -30.45
N THR A 40 3.45 -30.32 -30.13
CA THR A 40 2.00 -30.23 -30.35
C THR A 40 1.28 -29.46 -29.25
N THR A 41 1.83 -29.45 -28.04
CA THR A 41 1.13 -28.94 -26.85
C THR A 41 1.89 -27.80 -26.20
N PHE A 42 3.17 -27.98 -25.88
CA PHE A 42 3.91 -26.94 -25.16
C PHE A 42 4.12 -25.68 -26.02
N TYR A 43 4.69 -25.81 -27.22
CA TYR A 43 4.89 -24.65 -28.09
C TYR A 43 3.58 -24.01 -28.53
N THR A 44 2.51 -24.79 -28.74
CA THR A 44 1.21 -24.22 -29.09
C THR A 44 0.60 -23.40 -27.94
N ILE A 45 0.83 -23.79 -26.68
CA ILE A 45 0.45 -23.00 -25.50
C ILE A 45 1.30 -21.71 -25.43
N ILE A 46 2.62 -21.82 -25.62
CA ILE A 46 3.52 -20.65 -25.57
C ILE A 46 3.18 -19.65 -26.67
N ASP A 47 3.02 -20.09 -27.91
CA ASP A 47 2.65 -19.24 -29.03
C ASP A 47 1.31 -18.54 -28.77
N LYS A 48 0.35 -19.27 -28.19
CA LYS A 48 -0.95 -18.69 -27.85
C LYS A 48 -0.84 -17.66 -26.73
N LEU A 49 -0.07 -17.96 -25.69
CA LEU A 49 0.18 -17.03 -24.59
C LEU A 49 0.89 -15.77 -25.09
N GLU A 50 1.94 -15.92 -25.90
CA GLU A 50 2.67 -14.80 -26.49
C GLU A 50 1.75 -13.94 -27.35
N THR A 51 0.91 -14.58 -28.19
CA THR A 51 -0.04 -13.86 -29.06
C THR A 51 -1.05 -13.06 -28.23
N GLU A 52 -1.64 -13.64 -27.18
CA GLU A 52 -2.61 -12.93 -26.34
C GLU A 52 -1.95 -11.85 -25.47
N MET A 53 -0.74 -12.08 -24.96
CA MET A 53 0.02 -11.07 -24.22
C MET A 53 0.39 -9.90 -25.11
N ARG A 54 0.85 -10.14 -26.35
CA ARG A 54 1.14 -9.09 -27.32
C ARG A 54 -0.11 -8.30 -27.68
N ARG A 55 -1.24 -8.99 -27.92
CA ARG A 55 -2.54 -8.35 -28.18
C ARG A 55 -3.00 -7.49 -27.01
N ARG A 56 -2.85 -7.95 -25.77
CA ARG A 56 -3.16 -7.14 -24.57
C ARG A 56 -2.22 -5.96 -24.44
N GLY A 57 -0.92 -6.14 -24.69
CA GLY A 57 0.06 -5.06 -24.70
C GLY A 57 -0.28 -3.95 -25.70
N GLU A 58 -0.77 -4.32 -26.89
CA GLU A 58 -1.23 -3.35 -27.90
C GLU A 58 -2.43 -2.51 -27.41
N ILE A 59 -3.34 -3.09 -26.64
CA ILE A 59 -4.50 -2.36 -26.06
C ILE A 59 -4.03 -1.32 -25.04
N TYR A 60 -3.05 -1.66 -24.21
CA TYR A 60 -2.52 -0.75 -23.20
C TYR A 60 -1.50 0.24 -23.75
N LYS A 61 -1.05 0.08 -25.00
CA LYS A 61 0.00 0.92 -25.60
C LYS A 61 -0.37 2.40 -25.57
N GLU A 62 -1.61 2.73 -25.94
CA GLU A 62 -2.09 4.11 -25.96
C GLU A 62 -2.16 4.71 -24.55
N ILE A 63 -2.64 3.95 -23.56
CA ILE A 63 -2.70 4.39 -22.17
C ILE A 63 -1.29 4.55 -21.61
N ALA A 64 -0.41 3.59 -21.86
CA ALA A 64 0.99 3.67 -21.44
C ALA A 64 1.69 4.88 -22.06
N GLU A 65 1.52 5.15 -23.36
CA GLU A 65 2.10 6.34 -24.02
C GLU A 65 1.55 7.66 -23.46
N ARG A 66 0.29 7.68 -23.00
CA ARG A 66 -0.34 8.87 -22.40
C ARG A 66 0.10 9.11 -20.96
N PHE A 67 0.32 8.05 -20.19
CA PHE A 67 0.57 8.13 -18.73
C PHE A 67 1.99 7.72 -18.31
N SER A 68 2.90 7.38 -19.24
CA SER A 68 4.28 6.94 -18.92
C SER A 68 5.09 8.01 -18.18
N PHE A 69 4.72 9.29 -18.27
CA PHE A 69 5.39 10.35 -17.52
C PHE A 69 5.25 10.20 -15.99
N LEU A 70 4.29 9.40 -15.51
CA LEU A 70 4.13 9.12 -14.09
C LEU A 70 5.22 8.19 -13.54
N SER A 71 5.84 7.36 -14.38
CA SER A 71 6.93 6.46 -13.96
C SER A 71 8.32 7.08 -14.14
N ASP A 72 8.48 8.02 -15.06
CA ASP A 72 9.78 8.57 -15.49
C ASP A 72 9.94 10.04 -15.06
N VAL A 73 9.88 10.30 -13.75
CA VAL A 73 9.98 11.66 -13.21
C VAL A 73 11.46 12.11 -13.12
N PRO A 74 11.84 13.28 -13.68
CA PRO A 74 13.20 13.80 -13.54
C PRO A 74 13.46 14.22 -12.08
N HIS A 75 14.23 13.43 -11.33
CA HIS A 75 14.41 13.61 -9.89
C HIS A 75 15.52 14.60 -9.48
N ASN A 76 16.18 15.28 -10.43
CA ASN A 76 17.30 16.18 -10.11
C ASN A 76 17.45 17.35 -11.09
N ALA A 77 17.93 18.49 -10.59
CA ALA A 77 18.28 19.67 -11.40
C ALA A 77 19.47 19.42 -12.37
N THR A 78 20.03 18.21 -12.37
CA THR A 78 21.04 17.71 -13.30
C THR A 78 20.49 16.76 -14.37
N SER A 79 19.17 16.54 -14.42
CA SER A 79 18.54 15.82 -15.52
C SER A 79 18.90 16.49 -16.85
N SER A 80 19.25 15.68 -17.85
CA SER A 80 19.64 16.19 -19.16
C SER A 80 18.50 17.05 -19.73
N SER A 81 18.81 18.13 -20.46
CA SER A 81 17.79 18.97 -21.13
C SER A 81 16.79 18.14 -21.95
N THR A 82 17.26 16.99 -22.46
CA THR A 82 16.46 16.02 -23.22
C THR A 82 15.41 15.27 -22.39
N GLU A 83 15.60 15.06 -21.09
CA GLU A 83 14.66 14.35 -20.21
C GLU A 83 13.51 15.26 -19.77
N ILE A 84 13.84 16.52 -19.47
CA ILE A 84 12.86 17.57 -19.16
C ILE A 84 11.96 17.84 -20.37
N GLU A 85 12.55 17.86 -21.58
CA GLU A 85 11.81 18.05 -22.83
C GLU A 85 10.86 16.88 -23.13
N ARG A 86 11.29 15.63 -22.89
CA ARG A 86 10.41 14.45 -23.01
C ARG A 86 9.25 14.47 -22.02
N TYR A 87 9.52 14.82 -20.76
CA TYR A 87 8.50 14.91 -19.73
C TYR A 87 7.44 15.97 -20.08
N SER A 88 7.88 17.15 -20.53
CA SER A 88 7.00 18.23 -20.99
C SER A 88 6.15 17.79 -22.20
N GLN A 89 6.74 17.11 -23.17
CA GLN A 89 6.01 16.57 -24.32
C GLN A 89 4.94 15.54 -23.92
N CYS A 90 5.21 14.68 -22.94
CA CYS A 90 4.23 13.72 -22.46
C CYS A 90 3.07 14.39 -21.70
N CYS A 91 3.36 15.39 -20.86
CA CYS A 91 2.33 16.19 -20.21
C CYS A 91 1.44 16.89 -21.23
N GLN A 92 2.04 17.45 -22.29
CA GLN A 92 1.30 18.10 -23.36
C GLN A 92 0.36 17.14 -24.09
N LYS A 93 0.79 15.90 -24.38
CA LYS A 93 -0.08 14.87 -25.00
C LYS A 93 -1.31 14.56 -24.16
N LEU A 94 -1.19 14.58 -22.83
CA LEU A 94 -2.31 14.37 -21.94
C LEU A 94 -3.26 15.57 -21.95
N THR A 95 -2.73 16.79 -21.87
CA THR A 95 -3.51 18.04 -21.95
C THR A 95 -4.25 18.15 -23.29
N ASP A 96 -3.60 17.80 -24.40
CA ASP A 96 -4.21 17.81 -25.74
C ASP A 96 -5.35 16.78 -25.87
N ALA A 97 -5.27 15.66 -25.14
CA ALA A 97 -6.29 14.64 -25.14
C ALA A 97 -7.54 14.99 -24.30
N TYR A 98 -7.38 15.88 -23.32
CA TYR A 98 -8.40 16.25 -22.34
C TYR A 98 -8.41 17.77 -22.12
N LEU A 99 -8.72 18.51 -23.18
CA LEU A 99 -8.66 19.98 -23.22
C LEU A 99 -9.53 20.67 -22.17
N GLU A 100 -10.61 20.02 -21.70
CA GLU A 100 -11.54 20.58 -20.72
C GLU A 100 -11.18 20.21 -19.27
N ASP A 101 -10.36 19.19 -19.06
CA ASP A 101 -10.03 18.68 -17.72
C ASP A 101 -8.72 19.28 -17.15
N PHE A 102 -7.83 19.79 -18.02
CA PHE A 102 -6.51 20.30 -17.61
C PHE A 102 -6.30 21.77 -17.99
N ASN A 103 -5.74 22.53 -17.06
CA ASN A 103 -5.31 23.90 -17.30
C ASN A 103 -4.02 23.93 -18.14
N THR A 104 -3.77 25.03 -18.85
CA THR A 104 -2.56 25.21 -19.69
C THR A 104 -1.26 25.17 -18.88
N ASN A 105 -1.35 25.37 -17.56
CA ASN A 105 -0.22 25.34 -16.63
C ASN A 105 0.00 23.98 -15.96
N PHE A 106 -0.78 22.95 -16.32
CA PHE A 106 -0.72 21.62 -15.72
C PHE A 106 0.70 21.05 -15.67
N SER A 107 1.46 21.14 -16.77
CA SER A 107 2.84 20.64 -16.81
C SER A 107 3.76 21.36 -15.81
N ALA A 108 3.56 22.65 -15.57
CA ALA A 108 4.37 23.44 -14.64
C ALA A 108 3.97 23.18 -13.18
N GLU A 109 2.66 23.07 -12.90
CA GLU A 109 2.12 22.72 -11.59
C GLU A 109 2.58 21.32 -11.17
N LEU A 110 2.56 20.36 -12.09
CA LEU A 110 3.01 18.99 -11.84
C LEU A 110 4.53 18.94 -11.58
N GLN A 111 5.33 19.66 -12.38
CA GLN A 111 6.78 19.82 -12.10
C GLN A 111 7.03 20.45 -10.74
N GLN A 112 6.26 21.48 -10.37
CA GLN A 112 6.39 22.15 -9.08
C GLN A 112 5.96 21.25 -7.92
N PHE A 113 4.89 20.48 -8.06
CA PHE A 113 4.44 19.51 -7.06
C PHE A 113 5.52 18.45 -6.79
N HIS A 114 6.14 17.92 -7.85
CA HIS A 114 7.23 16.96 -7.71
C HIS A 114 8.52 17.59 -7.13
N LEU A 115 8.85 18.83 -7.50
CA LEU A 115 9.95 19.59 -6.88
C LEU A 115 9.67 19.86 -5.40
N TYR A 116 8.45 20.22 -5.01
CA TYR A 116 8.10 20.43 -3.61
C TYR A 116 8.15 19.12 -2.81
N GLY A 117 7.69 18.00 -3.38
CA GLY A 117 7.81 16.68 -2.75
C GLY A 117 9.26 16.26 -2.49
N VAL A 118 10.18 16.56 -3.41
CA VAL A 118 11.62 16.26 -3.24
C VAL A 118 12.31 17.30 -2.34
N VAL A 119 11.98 18.59 -2.45
CA VAL A 119 12.59 19.66 -1.67
C VAL A 119 12.16 19.62 -0.20
N VAL A 120 10.94 19.18 0.14
CA VAL A 120 10.53 18.96 1.54
C VAL A 120 11.33 17.82 2.19
N VAL A 121 11.67 16.78 1.42
CA VAL A 121 12.54 15.67 1.88
C VAL A 121 14.00 16.10 2.01
N VAL A 122 14.50 17.02 1.17
CA VAL A 122 15.90 17.48 1.21
C VAL A 122 16.12 18.66 2.16
N ALA A 123 15.18 19.59 2.29
CA ALA A 123 15.30 20.76 3.17
C ALA A 123 15.30 20.38 4.66
N THR A 124 14.62 19.30 5.04
CA THR A 124 14.70 18.71 6.38
C THR A 124 16.07 18.06 6.66
N MET A 125 16.83 17.69 5.63
CA MET A 125 18.18 17.13 5.79
C MET A 125 19.30 18.19 5.87
N VAL A 126 19.11 19.39 5.30
CA VAL A 126 20.20 20.39 5.18
C VAL A 126 20.23 21.39 6.36
N ALA A 127 19.13 21.59 7.10
CA ALA A 127 19.10 22.55 8.21
C ALA A 127 19.57 21.99 9.57
N GLY A 128 19.93 20.71 9.66
CA GLY A 128 20.22 20.02 10.93
C GLY A 128 21.68 19.55 11.09
N ALA A 129 22.66 20.22 10.50
CA ALA A 129 24.07 19.83 10.63
C ALA A 129 24.84 20.79 11.56
N ALA A 130 24.62 20.67 12.86
CA ALA A 130 25.63 20.93 13.89
C ALA A 130 25.05 20.55 15.26
N LEU A 131 25.31 19.33 15.72
CA LEU A 131 25.98 19.05 16.99
C LEU A 131 26.25 17.53 17.03
N ALA A 132 27.47 17.18 17.42
CA ALA A 132 28.07 15.87 17.32
C ALA A 132 27.21 14.73 17.93
N TRP A 133 27.11 13.63 17.20
CA TRP A 133 26.60 12.36 17.71
C TRP A 133 27.52 11.80 18.80
N PRO A 134 27.01 11.38 19.97
CA PRO A 134 27.49 10.15 20.56
C PRO A 134 26.78 8.99 19.85
N ILE A 135 27.57 8.01 19.44
CA ILE A 135 27.04 6.69 19.06
C ILE A 135 26.44 6.09 20.34
N THR A 136 25.12 6.09 20.43
CA THR A 136 24.38 5.21 21.31
C THR A 136 23.33 4.51 20.48
N ARG A 137 23.53 3.20 20.29
CA ARG A 137 22.49 2.28 19.84
C ARG A 137 21.42 2.27 20.93
N HIS A 138 20.33 3.00 20.71
CA HIS A 138 19.15 3.00 21.56
C HIS A 138 17.96 2.44 20.78
N GLU A 139 17.18 1.60 21.45
CA GLU A 139 15.83 1.21 21.05
C GLU A 139 15.00 2.48 20.87
N ASN A 140 14.72 2.88 19.63
CA ASN A 140 13.92 4.07 19.34
C ASN A 140 12.45 3.66 19.22
N SER A 141 11.76 3.55 20.36
CA SER A 141 10.31 3.66 20.36
C SER A 141 9.96 5.15 20.35
N THR A 142 9.25 5.61 19.32
CA THR A 142 8.76 6.99 19.22
C THR A 142 7.55 7.13 20.14
N ILE A 143 7.53 8.13 21.03
CA ILE A 143 6.40 8.36 21.94
C ILE A 143 5.57 9.52 21.40
N TYR A 144 4.27 9.29 21.22
CA TYR A 144 3.28 10.29 20.83
C TYR A 144 2.27 10.49 21.97
N TYR A 145 1.98 11.75 22.31
CA TYR A 145 0.94 12.09 23.26
C TYR A 145 -0.28 12.57 22.49
N MET A 146 -1.35 11.78 22.50
CA MET A 146 -2.61 12.11 21.85
C MET A 146 -3.36 13.18 22.64
N MET A 147 -3.86 14.17 21.91
CA MET A 147 -4.63 15.29 22.42
C MET A 147 -6.06 15.27 21.87
N CYS A 148 -7.01 15.81 22.62
CA CYS A 148 -8.37 15.99 22.13
C CYS A 148 -8.40 16.89 20.89
N GLY A 149 -9.08 16.45 19.84
CA GLY A 149 -9.17 17.12 18.54
C GLY A 149 -8.10 16.69 17.54
N ASP A 150 -7.15 15.83 17.94
CA ASP A 150 -6.13 15.32 17.02
C ASP A 150 -6.79 14.59 15.84
N LYS A 151 -6.32 14.91 14.64
CA LYS A 151 -6.60 14.14 13.43
C LYS A 151 -5.32 14.00 12.65
N LEU A 152 -4.62 12.89 12.87
CA LEU A 152 -3.24 12.72 12.44
C LEU A 152 -3.04 11.44 11.65
N HIS A 153 -2.04 11.49 10.78
CA HIS A 153 -1.61 10.36 9.98
C HIS A 153 -0.09 10.20 10.14
N ILE A 154 0.35 9.11 10.76
CA ILE A 154 1.75 8.78 11.00
C ILE A 154 2.16 7.62 10.10
N ILE A 155 3.34 7.71 9.52
CA ILE A 155 3.93 6.64 8.70
C ILE A 155 5.17 6.12 9.43
N LEU A 156 5.17 4.84 9.78
CA LEU A 156 6.27 4.17 10.46
C LEU A 156 7.23 3.53 9.45
N GLU A 157 8.52 3.58 9.75
CA GLU A 157 9.53 2.79 9.04
C GLU A 157 9.50 1.31 9.50
N GLU A 158 10.13 0.40 8.74
CA GLU A 158 10.02 -1.07 8.90
C GLU A 158 10.27 -1.65 10.32
N LYS A 159 10.96 -0.91 11.19
CA LYS A 159 11.33 -1.33 12.55
C LYS A 159 11.05 -0.26 13.59
N GLU A 160 10.29 0.76 13.22
CA GLU A 160 9.93 1.84 14.12
C GLU A 160 8.70 1.43 14.91
N GLU A 161 8.78 1.53 16.22
CA GLU A 161 7.66 1.30 17.12
C GLU A 161 7.11 2.65 17.56
N LEU A 162 5.79 2.74 17.67
CA LEU A 162 5.10 3.94 18.13
C LEU A 162 4.37 3.63 19.44
N ILE A 163 4.65 4.39 20.49
CA ILE A 163 3.91 4.36 21.75
C ILE A 163 3.01 5.58 21.77
N VAL A 164 1.70 5.35 21.82
CA VAL A 164 0.68 6.38 21.92
C VAL A 164 0.16 6.42 23.35
N ASN A 165 0.35 7.57 23.98
CA ASN A 165 -0.17 7.85 25.31
C ASN A 165 -1.34 8.83 25.20
N PHE A 166 -2.35 8.62 26.01
CA PHE A 166 -3.39 9.59 26.27
C PHE A 166 -3.61 9.68 27.77
N ASP A 167 -3.82 10.90 28.24
CA ASP A 167 -4.18 11.20 29.62
C ASP A 167 -5.16 12.38 29.61
N SER A 168 -6.36 12.17 30.14
CA SER A 168 -7.41 13.18 30.22
C SER A 168 -7.01 14.37 31.10
N ASP A 169 -6.18 14.16 32.12
CA ASP A 169 -5.81 15.22 33.06
C ASP A 169 -4.80 16.23 32.45
N ASN A 170 -4.11 15.83 31.39
CA ASN A 170 -3.18 16.69 30.62
C ASN A 170 -3.86 17.43 29.46
N GLN A 171 -5.17 17.31 29.30
CA GLN A 171 -5.89 17.95 28.20
C GLN A 171 -6.17 19.43 28.48
N THR A 172 -6.21 20.23 27.41
CA THR A 172 -6.54 21.67 27.50
C THR A 172 -8.05 21.92 27.51
N LEU A 173 -8.85 20.93 27.10
CA LEU A 173 -10.30 20.96 27.09
C LEU A 173 -10.82 20.66 28.50
N VAL A 174 -11.63 21.57 29.04
CA VAL A 174 -12.12 21.47 30.43
C VAL A 174 -13.52 20.83 30.51
N GLU A 175 -14.35 21.02 29.48
CA GLU A 175 -15.70 20.45 29.36
C GLU A 175 -16.02 20.21 27.88
N GLY A 176 -16.78 19.16 27.59
CA GLY A 176 -17.22 18.82 26.22
C GLY A 176 -16.67 17.49 25.69
N GLU A 177 -17.06 17.19 24.46
CA GLU A 177 -16.71 15.94 23.77
C GLU A 177 -15.25 15.99 23.28
N CYS A 178 -14.48 14.97 23.65
CA CYS A 178 -13.11 14.77 23.19
C CYS A 178 -13.10 13.67 22.13
N LEU A 179 -12.83 14.05 20.90
CA LEU A 179 -12.64 13.14 19.77
C LEU A 179 -11.20 13.24 19.30
N ALA A 180 -10.52 12.11 19.13
CA ALA A 180 -9.20 12.08 18.53
C ALA A 180 -9.07 10.86 17.60
N ASP A 181 -8.44 11.08 16.46
CA ASP A 181 -8.29 10.11 15.39
C ASP A 181 -6.82 10.07 14.96
N LEU A 182 -6.20 8.91 15.13
CA LEU A 182 -4.82 8.67 14.73
C LEU A 182 -4.75 7.47 13.79
N ARG A 183 -4.40 7.75 12.54
CA ARG A 183 -4.14 6.76 11.51
C ARG A 183 -2.64 6.48 11.46
N VAL A 184 -2.25 5.21 11.57
CA VAL A 184 -0.85 4.78 11.58
C VAL A 184 -0.64 3.74 10.49
N ALA A 185 0.16 4.11 9.49
CA ALA A 185 0.51 3.25 8.37
C ALA A 185 1.98 2.82 8.43
N VAL A 186 2.33 1.72 7.80
CA VAL A 186 3.72 1.32 7.56
C VAL A 186 4.14 1.81 6.19
N LYS A 187 5.36 2.34 6.08
CA LYS A 187 5.91 2.79 4.80
C LYS A 187 6.05 1.63 3.82
N ASP A 188 5.43 1.76 2.65
CA ASP A 188 5.56 0.76 1.59
C ASP A 188 6.99 0.73 1.03
N THR A 189 7.63 -0.43 1.10
CA THR A 189 8.95 -0.70 0.50
C THR A 189 8.86 -1.56 -0.76
N GLY A 190 7.64 -1.79 -1.25
CA GLY A 190 7.29 -2.44 -2.52
C GLY A 190 7.25 -3.96 -2.46
N ILE A 191 8.30 -4.60 -1.95
CA ILE A 191 8.44 -6.08 -2.02
C ILE A 191 8.05 -6.76 -0.71
N LYS A 192 8.26 -6.08 0.43
CA LYS A 192 7.88 -6.60 1.74
C LYS A 192 6.45 -6.21 2.05
N LYS A 193 5.72 -7.13 2.68
CA LYS A 193 4.39 -6.88 3.24
C LYS A 193 4.48 -6.86 4.75
N TYR A 194 3.84 -5.87 5.34
CA TYR A 194 3.83 -5.62 6.77
C TYR A 194 2.40 -5.75 7.30
N GLY A 195 2.31 -6.27 8.52
CA GLY A 195 1.14 -6.17 9.37
C GLY A 195 1.46 -5.29 10.56
N MET A 196 0.47 -5.08 11.43
CA MET A 196 0.63 -4.29 12.65
C MET A 196 0.17 -5.11 13.86
N GLN A 197 1.01 -5.15 14.88
CA GLN A 197 0.66 -5.63 16.22
C GLN A 197 0.41 -4.41 17.10
N VAL A 198 -0.74 -4.38 17.78
CA VAL A 198 -1.15 -3.31 18.68
C VAL A 198 -1.42 -3.91 20.05
N GLU A 199 -0.62 -3.49 21.02
CA GLU A 199 -0.69 -3.99 22.38
C GLU A 199 -0.74 -2.82 23.36
N GLY A 200 -1.52 -2.93 24.43
CA GLY A 200 -1.59 -1.85 25.39
C GLY A 200 -2.52 -2.10 26.55
N GLU A 201 -2.59 -1.10 27.42
CA GLU A 201 -3.54 -1.06 28.52
C GLU A 201 -4.27 0.27 28.49
N MET A 202 -5.54 0.23 28.88
CA MET A 202 -6.35 1.41 29.01
C MET A 202 -7.24 1.37 30.25
N ASP A 203 -7.57 2.55 30.72
CA ASP A 203 -8.53 2.79 31.79
C ASP A 203 -9.35 4.03 31.42
N LEU A 204 -10.51 3.81 30.80
CA LEU A 204 -11.46 4.86 30.40
C LEU A 204 -12.70 4.81 31.30
N GLU A 205 -12.69 5.56 32.39
CA GLU A 205 -13.78 5.66 33.35
C GLU A 205 -14.90 6.55 32.81
N ASP A 206 -16.05 5.96 32.54
CA ASP A 206 -17.28 6.66 32.18
C ASP A 206 -18.48 6.03 32.92
N PRO A 207 -19.06 6.73 33.92
CA PRO A 207 -20.17 6.23 34.73
C PRO A 207 -21.44 5.89 33.94
N ASP A 208 -21.63 6.55 32.79
CA ASP A 208 -22.81 6.37 31.94
C ASP A 208 -22.59 5.24 30.91
N ASN A 209 -21.40 4.65 30.87
CA ASN A 209 -21.03 3.67 29.87
C ASN A 209 -21.50 2.26 30.27
N GLY A 210 -22.39 1.69 29.45
CA GLY A 210 -22.81 0.31 29.59
C GLY A 210 -21.77 -0.69 29.08
N GLU A 211 -22.12 -1.98 29.11
CA GLU A 211 -21.28 -3.10 28.64
C GLU A 211 -20.92 -3.03 27.14
N LEU A 212 -21.63 -2.20 26.36
CA LEU A 212 -21.45 -2.08 24.91
C LEU A 212 -20.53 -0.91 24.49
N CYS A 213 -19.90 -0.23 25.44
CA CYS A 213 -18.96 0.88 25.19
C CYS A 213 -19.54 1.97 24.25
N THR A 214 -20.78 2.40 24.51
CA THR A 214 -21.54 3.29 23.60
C THR A 214 -21.31 4.77 23.85
N SER A 215 -20.92 5.18 25.06
CA SER A 215 -20.72 6.60 25.39
C SER A 215 -19.28 7.04 25.18
N SER A 216 -18.35 6.37 25.85
CA SER A 216 -16.91 6.63 25.74
C SER A 216 -16.15 5.35 25.41
N TYR A 217 -15.24 5.41 24.46
CA TYR A 217 -14.50 4.23 24.01
C TYR A 217 -13.18 4.61 23.33
N LEU A 218 -12.27 3.65 23.33
CA LEU A 218 -11.14 3.60 22.40
C LEU A 218 -11.45 2.51 21.36
N ARG A 219 -11.40 2.85 20.09
CA ARG A 219 -11.63 1.92 18.99
C ARG A 219 -10.33 1.72 18.23
N VAL A 220 -9.94 0.45 18.07
CA VAL A 220 -8.80 0.02 17.26
C VAL A 220 -9.35 -0.69 16.03
N THR A 221 -8.98 -0.26 14.84
CA THR A 221 -9.50 -0.84 13.60
C THR A 221 -8.50 -0.76 12.45
N ASP A 222 -8.53 -1.75 11.56
CA ASP A 222 -7.79 -1.75 10.29
C ASP A 222 -8.71 -1.42 9.08
N VAL A 223 -9.98 -1.06 9.32
CA VAL A 223 -10.93 -0.63 8.29
C VAL A 223 -10.40 0.66 7.64
N ASP A 224 -10.13 0.61 6.32
CA ASP A 224 -9.65 1.78 5.57
C ASP A 224 -10.80 2.67 5.08
N ASP A 225 -11.90 2.07 4.62
CA ASP A 225 -13.09 2.79 4.14
C ASP A 225 -14.42 2.12 4.55
N LEU A 226 -15.54 2.75 4.19
CA LEU A 226 -16.87 2.27 4.56
C LEU A 226 -17.31 0.99 3.81
N GLU A 227 -16.59 0.59 2.76
CA GLU A 227 -16.89 -0.58 1.93
C GLU A 227 -16.01 -1.78 2.29
N ASP A 228 -15.03 -1.61 3.16
CA ASP A 228 -14.20 -2.68 3.67
C ASP A 228 -14.95 -3.57 4.68
N GLU A 229 -15.64 -4.57 4.13
CA GLU A 229 -16.32 -5.62 4.90
C GLU A 229 -15.34 -6.59 5.59
N THR A 230 -14.05 -6.55 5.25
CA THR A 230 -13.03 -7.45 5.81
C THR A 230 -12.30 -6.88 7.02
N GLY A 231 -12.41 -5.56 7.21
CA GLY A 231 -11.81 -4.87 8.34
C GLY A 231 -12.39 -5.31 9.68
N ARG A 232 -11.51 -5.33 10.67
CA ARG A 232 -11.73 -5.68 12.07
C ARG A 232 -11.88 -4.41 12.88
N ILE A 233 -12.79 -4.45 13.84
CA ILE A 233 -13.06 -3.35 14.75
C ILE A 233 -13.14 -3.93 16.16
N ASN A 234 -12.24 -3.47 17.04
CA ASN A 234 -12.34 -3.73 18.47
C ASN A 234 -12.63 -2.41 19.19
N LYS A 235 -13.63 -2.42 20.06
CA LYS A 235 -13.97 -1.28 20.93
C LYS A 235 -13.69 -1.66 22.37
N PHE A 236 -13.02 -0.76 23.07
CA PHE A 236 -12.59 -0.94 24.45
C PHE A 236 -13.11 0.22 25.29
N CYS A 237 -13.54 -0.08 26.52
CA CYS A 237 -13.97 0.90 27.52
C CYS A 237 -13.69 0.39 28.92
N ASN A 238 -13.77 1.27 29.93
CA ASN A 238 -13.35 0.96 31.30
C ASN A 238 -11.89 0.51 31.32
N LYS A 239 -11.55 -0.40 32.24
CA LYS A 239 -10.24 -1.01 32.32
C LYS A 239 -10.16 -2.26 31.45
N ASP A 240 -9.29 -2.24 30.45
CA ASP A 240 -9.11 -3.36 29.54
C ASP A 240 -7.67 -3.47 29.02
N SER A 241 -7.29 -4.66 28.57
CA SER A 241 -6.04 -4.93 27.86
C SER A 241 -6.31 -5.00 26.36
N ILE A 242 -5.50 -4.29 25.60
CA ILE A 242 -5.60 -4.22 24.14
C ILE A 242 -4.61 -5.23 23.56
N ASP A 243 -5.12 -6.15 22.75
CA ASP A 243 -4.35 -7.04 21.89
C ASP A 243 -5.08 -7.10 20.54
N PHE A 244 -4.44 -6.54 19.52
CA PHE A 244 -4.99 -6.45 18.18
C PHE A 244 -3.89 -6.69 17.14
N GLU A 245 -4.06 -7.73 16.33
CA GLU A 245 -3.15 -8.10 15.24
C GLU A 245 -3.88 -8.00 13.90
N THR A 246 -3.29 -7.25 12.97
CA THR A 246 -3.78 -7.17 11.58
C THR A 246 -2.69 -7.53 10.56
N ILE A 247 -3.15 -8.03 9.41
CA ILE A 247 -2.32 -8.27 8.23
C ILE A 247 -2.25 -7.06 7.30
N GLU A 248 -3.03 -6.03 7.58
CA GLU A 248 -3.02 -4.77 6.84
C GLU A 248 -1.85 -3.89 7.33
N ASP A 249 -1.40 -3.00 6.46
CA ASP A 249 -0.31 -2.06 6.74
C ASP A 249 -0.81 -0.75 7.39
N LEU A 250 -2.08 -0.71 7.81
CA LEU A 250 -2.74 0.44 8.40
C LEU A 250 -3.56 0.04 9.63
N VAL A 251 -3.47 0.85 10.69
CA VAL A 251 -4.37 0.81 11.84
C VAL A 251 -4.82 2.23 12.20
N THR A 252 -6.09 2.37 12.57
CA THR A 252 -6.68 3.60 13.08
C THR A 252 -7.07 3.43 14.56
N LEU A 253 -6.62 4.38 15.38
CA LEU A 253 -7.04 4.56 16.76
C LEU A 253 -8.03 5.73 16.83
N GLU A 254 -9.27 5.45 17.22
CA GLU A 254 -10.30 6.49 17.47
C GLU A 254 -10.63 6.52 18.95
N LEU A 255 -10.34 7.64 19.61
CA LEU A 255 -10.79 7.94 20.96
C LEU A 255 -12.05 8.80 20.89
N SER A 256 -13.06 8.40 21.66
CA SER A 256 -14.27 9.19 21.89
C SER A 256 -14.57 9.24 23.38
N LEU A 257 -14.53 10.43 23.98
CA LEU A 257 -15.01 10.68 25.35
C LEU A 257 -16.12 11.72 25.30
N LYS A 258 -17.32 11.35 25.77
CA LYS A 258 -18.52 12.18 25.67
C LYS A 258 -18.43 13.50 26.44
N ASP A 259 -17.82 13.49 27.63
CA ASP A 259 -17.61 14.68 28.45
C ASP A 259 -16.33 14.53 29.27
N ILE A 260 -15.25 15.19 28.86
CA ILE A 260 -13.94 15.09 29.54
C ILE A 260 -13.93 15.67 30.97
N GLY A 261 -14.90 16.53 31.30
CA GLY A 261 -15.05 17.06 32.65
C GLY A 261 -15.62 16.05 33.64
N LYS A 262 -16.32 15.02 33.14
CA LYS A 262 -16.94 13.95 33.94
C LYS A 262 -16.25 12.60 33.79
N ASN A 263 -15.69 12.35 32.61
CA ASN A 263 -15.07 11.10 32.24
C ASN A 263 -13.56 11.27 32.30
N LYS A 264 -12.89 10.37 33.01
CA LYS A 264 -11.43 10.32 33.09
C LYS A 264 -10.92 9.16 32.27
N GLY A 265 -9.77 9.33 31.66
CA GLY A 265 -9.27 8.33 30.74
C GLY A 265 -7.77 8.41 30.55
N GLN A 266 -7.11 7.28 30.69
CA GLN A 266 -5.72 7.13 30.27
C GLN A 266 -5.54 5.85 29.47
N PHE A 267 -4.67 5.88 28.47
CA PHE A 267 -4.23 4.68 27.80
C PHE A 267 -2.79 4.80 27.35
N MET A 268 -2.14 3.64 27.24
CA MET A 268 -0.83 3.49 26.62
C MET A 268 -0.93 2.33 25.63
N VAL A 269 -0.79 2.65 24.35
CA VAL A 269 -0.88 1.69 23.25
C VAL A 269 0.43 1.70 22.47
N LYS A 270 1.00 0.52 22.25
CA LYS A 270 2.20 0.30 21.46
C LYS A 270 1.82 -0.32 20.12
N LEU A 271 2.20 0.34 19.03
CA LEU A 271 2.07 -0.15 17.67
C LEU A 271 3.42 -0.62 17.15
N MET A 272 3.47 -1.85 16.68
CA MET A 272 4.67 -2.54 16.24
C MET A 272 4.45 -3.13 14.84
N PRO A 273 5.04 -2.52 13.80
CA PRO A 273 5.09 -3.11 12.48
C PRO A 273 5.82 -4.45 12.52
N HIS A 274 5.25 -5.48 11.91
CA HIS A 274 5.95 -6.75 11.73
C HIS A 274 5.90 -7.20 10.28
N CYS A 275 7.02 -7.74 9.80
CA CYS A 275 7.09 -8.28 8.45
C CYS A 275 6.27 -9.57 8.37
N LEU A 276 5.26 -9.59 7.50
CA LEU A 276 4.46 -10.78 7.20
C LEU A 276 5.19 -11.69 6.22
N CYS A 277 5.68 -11.10 5.12
CA CYS A 277 6.35 -11.83 4.05
C CYS A 277 7.02 -10.92 3.02
N GLY A 278 7.73 -11.56 2.09
CA GLY A 278 8.36 -10.93 0.94
C GLY A 278 9.71 -10.27 1.25
N GLY A 279 10.31 -9.70 0.20
CA GLY A 279 11.58 -8.95 0.28
C GLY A 279 12.75 -9.62 -0.43
N LEU A 280 13.93 -9.01 -0.27
CA LEU A 280 15.20 -9.51 -0.80
C LEU A 280 15.82 -10.50 0.20
N ILE A 281 16.21 -11.66 -0.30
CA ILE A 281 16.99 -12.65 0.43
C ILE A 281 18.37 -12.68 -0.22
N ASP A 282 19.36 -12.15 0.50
CA ASP A 282 20.78 -12.07 0.12
C ASP A 282 21.68 -12.96 0.98
N LYS A 283 21.07 -13.71 1.91
CA LYS A 283 21.78 -14.60 2.83
C LYS A 283 22.03 -15.96 2.16
N THR A 284 23.16 -16.57 2.51
CA THR A 284 23.55 -17.92 2.02
C THR A 284 22.69 -19.04 2.59
N GLU A 285 22.01 -18.80 3.71
CA GLU A 285 21.07 -19.71 4.36
C GLU A 285 19.95 -18.92 5.06
N GLY A 286 18.77 -19.52 5.18
CA GLY A 286 17.60 -18.91 5.80
C GLY A 286 16.34 -19.78 5.66
N GLU A 287 15.24 -19.31 6.23
CA GLU A 287 13.94 -19.97 6.16
C GLU A 287 12.89 -19.00 5.60
N ILE A 288 12.09 -19.47 4.65
CA ILE A 288 10.94 -18.72 4.13
C ILE A 288 9.69 -19.34 4.75
N LYS A 289 8.96 -18.53 5.53
CA LYS A 289 7.70 -18.94 6.13
C LYS A 289 6.54 -18.29 5.41
N THR A 290 5.41 -18.99 5.39
CA THR A 290 4.15 -18.37 5.04
C THR A 290 3.79 -17.32 6.11
N PRO A 291 3.19 -16.19 5.72
CA PRO A 291 2.55 -15.24 6.63
C PRO A 291 1.75 -15.94 7.72
N LEU A 292 1.89 -15.43 8.95
CA LEU A 292 1.19 -15.91 10.15
C LEU A 292 1.45 -17.38 10.56
N TYR A 293 2.41 -18.09 9.95
CA TYR A 293 2.73 -19.47 10.34
C TYR A 293 2.91 -19.61 11.88
N PRO A 294 2.29 -20.60 12.55
CA PRO A 294 1.64 -21.80 12.01
C PRO A 294 0.15 -21.65 11.66
N ARG A 295 -0.41 -20.44 11.73
CA ARG A 295 -1.81 -20.19 11.35
C ARG A 295 -2.02 -20.38 9.84
N PRO A 296 -3.26 -20.64 9.40
CA PRO A 296 -3.58 -20.75 7.98
C PRO A 296 -3.15 -19.52 7.19
N TYR A 297 -2.69 -19.74 5.96
CA TYR A 297 -2.24 -18.68 5.08
C TYR A 297 -3.39 -17.73 4.71
N PRO A 298 -3.24 -16.42 4.94
CA PRO A 298 -4.22 -15.43 4.51
C PRO A 298 -4.14 -15.21 2.99
N ASN A 299 -5.18 -14.66 2.39
CA ASN A 299 -5.26 -14.40 0.94
C ASN A 299 -4.40 -13.19 0.52
N ILE A 300 -3.10 -13.23 0.77
CA ILE A 300 -2.14 -12.14 0.46
C ILE A 300 -1.08 -12.60 -0.53
N LEU A 301 -0.58 -11.73 -1.40
CA LEU A 301 0.47 -12.07 -2.35
C LEU A 301 1.85 -11.67 -1.81
N CYS A 302 2.75 -12.64 -1.71
CA CYS A 302 4.12 -12.45 -1.22
C CYS A 302 5.14 -12.73 -2.33
N ILE A 303 6.12 -11.84 -2.51
CA ILE A 303 7.19 -11.99 -3.49
C ILE A 303 8.53 -11.98 -2.77
N TRP A 304 9.32 -13.04 -2.95
CA TRP A 304 10.69 -13.09 -2.47
C TRP A 304 11.66 -13.06 -3.65
N VAL A 305 12.63 -12.16 -3.60
CA VAL A 305 13.70 -12.06 -4.59
C VAL A 305 14.96 -12.65 -3.97
N ILE A 306 15.42 -13.78 -4.50
CA ILE A 306 16.65 -14.41 -4.03
C ILE A 306 17.80 -13.91 -4.90
N LYS A 307 18.77 -13.24 -4.28
CA LYS A 307 19.99 -12.78 -4.93
C LYS A 307 21.17 -13.59 -4.38
N VAL A 308 21.84 -14.29 -5.29
CA VAL A 308 23.02 -15.11 -5.02
C VAL A 308 24.26 -14.36 -5.51
#